data_AF-A0A7C4SJ77-F1
#
_entry.id   AF-A0A7C4SJ77-F1
#
_cell.length_a   1.000
_cell.length_b   1.000
_cell.length_c   1.000
_cell.angle_alpha   90.00
_cell.angle_beta   90.00
_cell.angle_gamma   90.00
#
_symmetry.space_group_name_H-M   'P 1'
#
loop_
_entity.id
_entity.type
_entity.pdbx_description
1 polymer ?
#
loop_
_entity_poly.entity_id
_entity_poly.type
_entity_poly.pdbx_seq_one_letter_code
_entity_poly.pdbx_strand_id
1 'polypeptide(L)'
;MASSGGSDVSITAFTKMRRGLLYILIGWALLGLSFVVFVSAFIAMGVFQMPHTYFGRPFLPVFGALLSALVVIVIGCILSLIGFYLEFIPGTTELVRVSSEFSTPSRMVRLGYVWGLISVLVGAAFLPFLPAVGFIILALGIVLLVVGHIGMVVLCLKLNNFERDSLYLISGILFIVGIFIPILIVVGLILMYLALGDSIRRHALTQRT
;
A
#
# COMPACT_ATOMS: atom_id res chain seq x y z
N MET A 1 17.66 22.10 -27.70
CA MET A 1 16.74 22.93 -26.89
C MET A 1 15.41 22.22 -26.56
N ALA A 2 15.34 20.88 -26.52
CA ALA A 2 14.10 20.13 -26.24
C ALA A 2 14.16 19.31 -24.92
N SER A 3 15.17 19.53 -24.06
CA SER A 3 15.41 18.69 -22.87
C SER A 3 14.80 19.22 -21.56
N SER A 4 14.40 20.48 -21.46
CA SER A 4 13.88 21.03 -20.18
C SER A 4 12.52 20.44 -19.81
N GLY A 5 11.58 20.39 -20.77
CA GLY A 5 10.22 19.92 -20.51
C GLY A 5 10.11 18.45 -20.06
N GLY A 6 11.01 17.58 -20.53
CA GLY A 6 11.03 16.17 -20.10
C GLY A 6 11.49 16.00 -18.64
N SER A 7 12.52 16.76 -18.24
CA SER A 7 13.05 16.73 -16.87
C SER A 7 12.06 17.29 -15.85
N ASP A 8 11.35 18.38 -16.16
CA ASP A 8 10.34 18.97 -15.27
C ASP A 8 9.17 18.02 -14.98
N VAL A 9 8.71 17.31 -16.02
CA VAL A 9 7.64 16.31 -15.91
C VAL A 9 8.10 15.15 -15.04
N SER A 10 9.33 14.65 -15.22
CA SER A 10 9.88 13.55 -14.42
C SER A 10 10.01 13.91 -12.92
N ILE A 11 10.53 15.11 -12.60
CA ILE A 11 10.67 15.59 -11.22
C ILE A 11 9.29 15.70 -10.55
N THR A 12 8.32 16.27 -11.26
CA THR A 12 6.94 16.39 -10.76
C THR A 12 6.33 15.01 -10.50
N ALA A 13 6.56 14.08 -11.42
CA ALA A 13 6.03 12.73 -11.32
C ALA A 13 6.62 11.95 -10.13
N PHE A 14 7.95 12.00 -9.96
CA PHE A 14 8.63 11.38 -8.83
C PHE A 14 8.23 12.02 -7.50
N THR A 15 8.05 13.34 -7.46
CA THR A 15 7.60 14.03 -6.24
C THR A 15 6.21 13.58 -5.82
N LYS A 16 5.27 13.46 -6.77
CA LYS A 16 3.92 12.93 -6.51
C LYS A 16 3.96 11.47 -6.03
N MET A 17 4.72 10.61 -6.70
CA MET A 17 4.89 9.21 -6.28
C MET A 17 5.48 9.09 -4.88
N ARG A 18 6.48 9.91 -4.55
CA ARG A 18 7.15 9.92 -3.24
C ARG A 18 6.21 10.34 -2.12
N ARG A 19 5.41 11.39 -2.32
CA ARG A 19 4.41 11.82 -1.32
C ARG A 19 3.32 10.74 -1.16
N GLY A 20 2.85 10.16 -2.26
CA GLY A 20 1.86 9.08 -2.22
C GLY A 20 2.34 7.86 -1.46
N LEU A 21 3.60 7.47 -1.67
CA LEU A 21 4.26 6.40 -0.91
C LEU A 21 4.29 6.66 0.59
N LEU A 22 4.48 7.90 1.02
CA LEU A 22 4.51 8.24 2.44
C LEU A 22 3.15 7.98 3.08
N TYR A 23 2.06 8.40 2.42
CA TYR A 23 0.70 8.09 2.88
C TYR A 23 0.41 6.58 2.89
N ILE A 24 0.86 5.85 1.86
CA ILE A 24 0.74 4.40 1.78
C ILE A 24 1.50 3.73 2.92
N LEU A 25 2.71 4.20 3.24
CA LEU A 25 3.56 3.65 4.30
C LEU A 25 2.92 3.86 5.68
N ILE A 26 2.40 5.06 5.94
CA ILE A 26 1.64 5.34 7.17
C ILE A 26 0.40 4.43 7.24
N GLY A 27 -0.34 4.33 6.13
CA GLY A 27 -1.52 3.47 6.04
C GLY A 27 -1.21 2.00 6.35
N TRP A 28 -0.14 1.46 5.75
CA TRP A 28 0.32 0.09 6.01
C TRP A 28 0.83 -0.12 7.43
N ALA A 29 1.50 0.86 8.02
CA ALA A 29 1.92 0.78 9.42
C ALA A 29 0.72 0.69 10.37
N LEU A 30 -0.34 1.48 10.12
CA LEU A 30 -1.58 1.44 10.89
C LEU A 30 -2.32 0.11 10.70
N LEU A 31 -2.39 -0.40 9.47
CA LEU A 31 -2.99 -1.71 9.19
C LEU A 31 -2.23 -2.84 9.86
N GLY A 32 -0.89 -2.82 9.80
CA GLY A 32 -0.04 -3.81 10.45
C GLY A 32 -0.19 -3.78 11.98
N LEU A 33 -0.21 -2.60 12.58
CA LEU A 33 -0.45 -2.45 14.02
C LEU A 33 -1.83 -3.01 14.41
N SER A 34 -2.86 -2.68 13.64
CA SER A 34 -4.22 -3.14 13.91
C SER A 34 -4.34 -4.65 13.78
N PHE A 35 -3.63 -5.26 12.83
CA PHE A 35 -3.59 -6.71 12.67
C PHE A 35 -2.97 -7.40 13.90
N VAL A 36 -1.88 -6.86 14.46
CA VAL A 36 -1.27 -7.40 15.69
C VAL A 36 -2.23 -7.30 16.87
N VAL A 37 -2.93 -6.16 17.03
CA VAL A 37 -3.96 -5.99 18.06
C VAL A 37 -5.11 -6.97 17.86
N PHE A 38 -5.56 -7.17 16.62
CA PHE A 38 -6.65 -8.08 16.30
C PHE A 38 -6.29 -9.55 16.62
N VAL A 39 -5.11 -10.01 16.20
CA VAL A 39 -4.62 -11.36 16.45
C VAL A 39 -4.41 -11.60 17.95
N SER A 40 -3.80 -10.66 18.67
CA SER A 40 -3.60 -10.78 20.11
C SER A 40 -4.92 -10.80 20.88
N ALA A 41 -5.92 -10.01 20.48
CA ALA A 41 -7.27 -10.06 21.04
C ALA A 41 -7.94 -11.42 20.80
N PHE A 42 -7.79 -12.00 19.60
CA PHE A 42 -8.32 -13.34 19.28
C PHE A 42 -7.64 -14.44 20.09
N ILE A 43 -6.31 -14.42 20.22
CA ILE A 43 -5.56 -15.36 21.06
C ILE A 43 -6.00 -15.22 22.51
N ALA A 44 -6.14 -14.00 23.02
CA ALA A 44 -6.64 -13.76 24.37
C ALA A 44 -8.03 -14.36 24.57
N MET A 45 -8.98 -14.15 23.64
CA MET A 45 -10.29 -14.81 23.73
C MET A 45 -10.18 -16.33 23.77
N GLY A 46 -9.37 -16.94 22.90
CA GLY A 46 -9.21 -18.40 22.84
C GLY A 46 -8.54 -19.00 24.09
N VAL A 47 -7.55 -18.30 24.66
CA VAL A 47 -6.82 -18.74 25.87
C VAL A 47 -7.67 -18.55 27.14
N PHE A 48 -8.45 -17.46 27.23
CA PHE A 48 -9.27 -17.15 28.40
C PHE A 48 -10.68 -17.79 28.38
N GLN A 49 -11.02 -18.58 27.35
CA GLN A 49 -12.28 -19.33 27.25
C GLN A 49 -12.32 -20.66 28.07
N MET A 50 -11.30 -20.93 28.90
CA MET A 50 -11.31 -22.04 29.87
C MET A 50 -12.23 -21.75 31.09
N PRO A 51 -12.78 -22.77 31.77
CA PRO A 51 -14.18 -22.83 32.18
C PRO A 51 -14.61 -22.02 33.43
N HIS A 52 -15.77 -21.36 33.28
CA HIS A 52 -16.88 -21.18 34.23
C HIS A 52 -16.82 -20.23 35.46
N THR A 53 -15.75 -19.50 35.79
CA THR A 53 -15.78 -18.67 37.03
C THR A 53 -15.61 -17.16 36.89
N TYR A 54 -15.42 -16.60 35.70
CA TYR A 54 -15.22 -15.15 35.53
C TYR A 54 -16.14 -14.52 34.47
N PHE A 55 -17.46 -14.69 34.66
CA PHE A 55 -18.49 -13.95 33.95
C PHE A 55 -18.38 -12.46 34.34
N GLY A 56 -17.59 -11.66 33.59
CA GLY A 56 -17.68 -10.19 33.65
C GLY A 56 -16.40 -9.36 33.51
N ARG A 57 -15.17 -9.92 33.54
CA ARG A 57 -13.94 -9.09 33.58
C ARG A 57 -13.04 -9.04 32.32
N PRO A 58 -12.88 -10.08 31.49
CA PRO A 58 -12.05 -9.93 30.27
C PRO A 58 -12.83 -9.46 29.02
N PHE A 59 -14.17 -9.47 29.03
CA PHE A 59 -14.95 -9.15 27.82
C PHE A 59 -14.84 -7.67 27.40
N LEU A 60 -14.98 -6.74 28.36
CA LEU A 60 -14.97 -5.30 28.08
C LEU A 60 -13.63 -4.78 27.48
N PRO A 61 -12.45 -5.13 28.03
CA PRO A 61 -11.19 -4.66 27.45
C PRO A 61 -10.90 -5.28 26.07
N VAL A 62 -11.27 -6.55 25.84
CA VAL A 62 -11.07 -7.20 24.55
C VAL A 62 -12.01 -6.62 23.49
N PHE A 63 -13.28 -6.38 23.85
CA PHE A 63 -14.24 -5.74 22.95
C PHE A 63 -13.82 -4.30 22.59
N GLY A 64 -13.30 -3.54 23.57
CA GLY A 64 -12.73 -2.20 23.32
C GLY A 64 -11.49 -2.24 22.42
N ALA A 65 -10.62 -3.23 22.59
CA ALA A 65 -9.45 -3.44 21.72
C ALA A 65 -9.86 -3.77 20.27
N LEU A 66 -10.89 -4.61 20.08
CA LEU A 66 -11.42 -4.92 18.74
C LEU A 66 -12.05 -3.69 18.06
N LEU A 67 -12.84 -2.91 18.81
CA LEU A 67 -13.47 -1.71 18.28
C LEU A 67 -12.42 -0.65 17.88
N SER A 68 -11.42 -0.43 18.73
CA SER A 68 -10.32 0.51 18.42
C SER A 68 -9.47 0.02 17.23
N ALA A 69 -9.16 -1.28 17.15
CA ALA A 69 -8.48 -1.86 15.99
C ALA A 69 -9.29 -1.66 14.70
N LEU A 70 -10.62 -1.83 14.73
CA LEU A 70 -11.48 -1.57 13.58
C LEU A 70 -11.39 -0.12 13.10
N VAL A 71 -11.42 0.85 14.01
CA VAL A 71 -11.26 2.27 13.68
C VAL A 71 -9.90 2.54 13.04
N VAL A 72 -8.82 1.98 13.59
CA VAL A 72 -7.46 2.15 13.05
C VAL A 72 -7.32 1.48 11.67
N ILE A 73 -7.97 0.34 11.44
CA ILE A 73 -8.03 -0.31 10.11
C ILE A 73 -8.69 0.62 9.09
N VAL A 74 -9.83 1.20 9.44
CA VAL A 74 -10.55 2.12 8.54
C VAL A 74 -9.68 3.33 8.20
N ILE A 75 -9.02 3.93 9.20
CA ILE A 75 -8.11 5.06 8.99
C ILE A 75 -6.93 4.65 8.10
N GLY A 76 -6.31 3.49 8.36
CA GLY A 76 -5.18 2.97 7.57
C GLY A 76 -5.56 2.70 6.11
N CYS A 77 -6.75 2.14 5.87
CA CYS A 77 -7.30 1.93 4.53
C CYS A 77 -7.57 3.26 3.81
N ILE A 78 -8.18 4.24 4.49
CA ILE A 78 -8.45 5.57 3.93
C ILE A 78 -7.14 6.27 3.55
N LEU A 79 -6.14 6.27 4.43
CA LEU A 79 -4.83 6.86 4.14
C LEU A 79 -4.12 6.17 2.97
N SER A 80 -4.18 4.84 2.92
CA SER A 80 -3.64 4.08 1.79
C SER A 80 -4.36 4.43 0.48
N LEU A 81 -5.69 4.55 0.52
CA LEU A 81 -6.50 4.91 -0.64
C LEU A 81 -6.18 6.33 -1.13
N ILE A 82 -6.08 7.29 -0.21
CA ILE A 82 -5.65 8.67 -0.50
C ILE A 82 -4.25 8.66 -1.14
N GLY A 83 -3.30 7.94 -0.55
CA GLY A 83 -1.93 7.85 -1.06
C GLY A 83 -1.86 7.25 -2.47
N PHE A 84 -2.57 6.16 -2.72
CA PHE A 84 -2.63 5.55 -4.04
C PHE A 84 -3.36 6.42 -5.07
N TYR A 85 -4.56 6.91 -4.72
CA TYR A 85 -5.46 7.56 -5.66
C TYR A 85 -5.08 9.02 -5.97
N LEU A 86 -4.75 9.82 -4.96
CA LEU A 86 -4.51 11.26 -5.14
C LEU A 86 -3.08 11.58 -5.58
N GLU A 87 -2.10 10.75 -5.24
CA GLU A 87 -0.70 11.11 -5.44
C GLU A 87 0.07 10.07 -6.23
N PHE A 88 0.00 8.79 -5.84
CA PHE A 88 0.80 7.74 -6.49
C PHE A 88 0.40 7.51 -7.95
N ILE A 89 -0.90 7.32 -8.22
CA ILE A 89 -1.40 7.06 -9.58
C ILE A 89 -1.25 8.26 -10.52
N PRO A 90 -1.54 9.51 -10.10
CA PRO A 90 -1.21 10.67 -10.91
C PRO A 90 0.29 10.75 -11.19
N GLY A 91 1.14 10.44 -10.21
CA GLY A 91 2.59 10.35 -10.40
C GLY A 91 2.97 9.34 -11.48
N THR A 92 2.49 8.09 -11.40
CA THR A 92 2.79 7.07 -12.42
C THR A 92 2.22 7.43 -13.79
N THR A 93 1.10 8.15 -13.85
CA THR A 93 0.49 8.61 -15.12
C THR A 93 1.33 9.71 -15.79
N GLU A 94 1.95 10.60 -15.02
CA GLU A 94 2.91 11.58 -15.58
C GLU A 94 4.16 10.87 -16.13
N LEU A 95 4.64 9.79 -15.49
CA LEU A 95 5.72 8.96 -16.07
C LEU A 95 5.35 8.34 -17.43
N VAL A 96 4.06 8.02 -17.66
CA VAL A 96 3.61 7.48 -18.96
C VAL A 96 3.84 8.48 -20.09
N ARG A 97 3.79 9.79 -19.79
CA ARG A 97 4.07 10.84 -20.77
C ARG A 97 5.55 10.92 -21.14
N VAL A 98 6.44 10.45 -20.26
CA VAL A 98 7.88 10.38 -20.49
C VAL A 98 8.23 9.09 -21.24
N SER A 99 7.66 7.95 -20.85
CA SER A 99 7.83 6.67 -21.55
C SER A 99 6.55 5.84 -21.51
N SER A 100 6.12 5.38 -22.69
CA SER A 100 4.92 4.54 -22.85
C SER A 100 5.03 3.20 -22.12
N GLU A 101 6.25 2.77 -21.76
CA GLU A 101 6.50 1.54 -21.03
C GLU A 101 5.82 1.55 -19.63
N PHE A 102 5.59 2.72 -19.04
CA PHE A 102 4.94 2.81 -17.72
C PHE A 102 3.41 2.64 -17.75
N SER A 103 2.80 2.55 -18.94
CA SER A 103 1.34 2.49 -19.09
C SER A 103 0.70 1.24 -18.48
N THR A 104 1.32 0.07 -18.70
CA THR A 104 0.86 -1.21 -18.15
C THR A 104 0.92 -1.25 -16.62
N PRO A 105 2.07 -1.00 -15.96
CA PRO A 105 2.13 -1.04 -14.49
C PRO A 105 1.23 0.02 -13.85
N SER A 106 1.13 1.24 -14.42
CA SER A 106 0.23 2.27 -13.91
C SER A 106 -1.24 1.82 -13.89
N ARG A 107 -1.70 1.15 -14.97
CA ARG A 107 -3.06 0.58 -15.02
C ARG A 107 -3.25 -0.55 -14.02
N MET A 108 -2.27 -1.44 -13.86
CA MET A 108 -2.37 -2.56 -12.90
C MET A 108 -2.43 -2.06 -11.45
N VAL A 109 -1.59 -1.09 -11.08
CA VAL A 109 -1.63 -0.46 -9.75
C VAL A 109 -2.97 0.24 -9.52
N ARG A 110 -3.44 1.03 -10.50
CA ARG A 110 -4.73 1.71 -10.41
C ARG A 110 -5.89 0.73 -10.25
N LEU A 111 -5.93 -0.32 -11.07
CA LEU A 111 -7.01 -1.29 -10.99
C LEU A 111 -6.93 -2.10 -9.70
N GLY A 112 -5.75 -2.59 -9.35
CA GLY A 112 -5.58 -3.48 -8.22
C GLY A 112 -5.70 -2.79 -6.86
N TYR A 113 -4.97 -1.71 -6.62
CA TYR A 113 -4.98 -1.06 -5.31
C TYR A 113 -6.21 -0.20 -5.07
N VAL A 114 -6.71 0.55 -6.06
CA VAL A 114 -7.89 1.41 -5.84
C VAL A 114 -9.14 0.56 -5.65
N TRP A 115 -9.45 -0.31 -6.61
CA TRP A 115 -10.64 -1.14 -6.50
C TRP A 115 -10.47 -2.22 -5.43
N GLY A 116 -9.27 -2.75 -5.23
CA GLY A 116 -9.00 -3.68 -4.13
C GLY A 116 -9.25 -3.06 -2.76
N LEU A 117 -8.70 -1.87 -2.47
CA LEU A 117 -8.95 -1.17 -1.19
C LEU A 117 -10.42 -0.79 -1.01
N ILE A 118 -11.09 -0.33 -2.07
CA ILE A 118 -12.53 -0.03 -2.03
C ILE A 118 -13.32 -1.31 -1.73
N SER A 119 -13.03 -2.41 -2.42
CA SER A 119 -13.68 -3.70 -2.17
C SER A 119 -13.43 -4.19 -0.75
N VAL A 120 -12.23 -4.00 -0.18
CA VAL A 120 -11.95 -4.36 1.21
C VAL A 120 -12.80 -3.53 2.18
N LEU A 121 -12.89 -2.22 1.96
CA LEU A 121 -13.72 -1.34 2.79
C LEU A 121 -15.20 -1.71 2.71
N VAL A 122 -15.72 -1.91 1.49
CA VAL A 122 -17.12 -2.31 1.27
C VAL A 122 -17.38 -3.69 1.87
N GLY A 123 -16.52 -4.68 1.61
CA GLY A 123 -16.66 -6.02 2.16
C GLY A 123 -16.63 -6.05 3.69
N ALA A 124 -15.75 -5.26 4.32
CA ALA A 124 -15.70 -5.11 5.77
C ALA A 124 -16.96 -4.45 6.35
N ALA A 125 -17.52 -3.45 5.67
CA ALA A 125 -18.75 -2.78 6.09
C ALA A 125 -19.99 -3.69 5.99
N PHE A 126 -20.02 -4.62 5.02
CA PHE A 126 -21.12 -5.56 4.83
C PHE A 126 -21.06 -6.78 5.77
N LEU A 127 -19.89 -7.11 6.31
CA LEU A 127 -19.65 -8.27 7.16
C LEU A 127 -20.61 -8.41 8.37
N PRO A 128 -20.97 -7.33 9.10
CA PRO A 128 -21.92 -7.40 10.22
C PRO A 128 -23.37 -7.66 9.80
N PHE A 129 -23.76 -7.26 8.59
CA PHE A 129 -25.14 -7.35 8.10
C PHE A 129 -25.38 -8.60 7.26
N LEU A 130 -24.45 -8.91 6.35
CA LEU A 130 -24.54 -9.99 5.36
C LEU A 130 -23.18 -10.67 5.24
N PRO A 131 -22.81 -11.56 6.19
CA PRO A 131 -21.46 -12.11 6.27
C PRO A 131 -21.05 -12.87 5.00
N ALA A 132 -21.95 -13.68 4.42
CA ALA A 132 -21.65 -14.43 3.19
C ALA A 132 -21.27 -13.52 2.01
N VAL A 133 -22.01 -12.42 1.82
CA VAL A 133 -21.73 -11.44 0.76
C VAL A 133 -20.44 -10.66 1.07
N GLY A 134 -20.26 -10.25 2.33
CA GLY A 134 -19.05 -9.57 2.79
C GLY A 134 -17.78 -10.38 2.52
N PHE A 135 -17.80 -11.69 2.80
CA PHE A 135 -16.67 -12.59 2.51
C PHE A 135 -16.34 -12.69 1.02
N ILE A 136 -17.35 -12.78 0.15
CA ILE A 136 -17.12 -12.83 -1.31
C ILE A 136 -16.49 -11.53 -1.81
N ILE A 137 -17.00 -10.37 -1.35
CA ILE A 137 -16.46 -9.06 -1.72
C ILE A 137 -15.02 -8.90 -1.19
N LEU A 138 -14.74 -9.34 0.04
CA LEU A 138 -13.39 -9.33 0.60
C LEU A 138 -12.44 -10.23 -0.18
N ALA A 139 -12.85 -11.44 -0.53
CA ALA A 139 -12.05 -12.35 -1.32
C ALA A 139 -11.69 -11.72 -2.68
N LEU A 140 -12.66 -11.09 -3.35
CA LEU A 140 -12.44 -10.34 -4.58
C LEU A 140 -11.45 -9.18 -4.35
N GLY A 141 -11.63 -8.41 -3.27
CA GLY A 141 -10.74 -7.32 -2.91
C GLY A 141 -9.29 -7.76 -2.69
N ILE A 142 -9.07 -8.89 -2.02
CA ILE A 142 -7.75 -9.49 -1.81
C ILE A 142 -7.11 -9.86 -3.16
N VAL A 143 -7.86 -10.50 -4.06
CA VAL A 143 -7.36 -10.83 -5.42
C VAL A 143 -6.95 -9.56 -6.17
N LEU A 144 -7.74 -8.49 -6.10
CA LEU A 144 -7.40 -7.22 -6.73
C LEU A 144 -6.16 -6.58 -6.09
N LEU A 145 -6.01 -6.63 -4.77
CA LEU A 145 -4.80 -6.13 -4.09
C LEU A 145 -3.55 -6.87 -4.55
N VAL A 146 -3.62 -8.19 -4.78
CA VAL A 146 -2.50 -8.97 -5.34
C VAL A 146 -2.16 -8.49 -6.75
N VAL A 147 -3.14 -8.23 -7.61
CA VAL A 147 -2.90 -7.64 -8.94
C VAL A 147 -2.21 -6.28 -8.84
N GLY A 148 -2.64 -5.44 -7.88
CA GLY A 148 -2.02 -4.15 -7.61
C GLY A 148 -0.56 -4.31 -7.20
N HIS A 149 -0.28 -5.29 -6.35
CA HIS A 149 1.05 -5.62 -5.86
C HIS A 149 2.00 -6.04 -6.99
N ILE A 150 1.52 -6.90 -7.90
CA ILE A 150 2.26 -7.27 -9.11
C ILE A 150 2.54 -6.03 -9.96
N GLY A 151 1.57 -5.11 -10.08
CA GLY A 151 1.76 -3.82 -10.74
C GLY A 151 2.92 -3.00 -10.15
N MET A 152 3.05 -2.98 -8.82
CA MET A 152 4.17 -2.29 -8.13
C MET A 152 5.52 -2.96 -8.41
N VAL A 153 5.57 -4.29 -8.43
CA VAL A 153 6.79 -5.04 -8.80
C VAL A 153 7.24 -4.66 -10.21
N VAL A 154 6.33 -4.72 -11.18
CA VAL A 154 6.64 -4.37 -12.58
C VAL A 154 7.06 -2.91 -12.70
N LEU A 155 6.41 -2.00 -11.96
CA LEU A 155 6.77 -0.59 -11.91
C LEU A 155 8.21 -0.40 -11.41
N CYS A 156 8.61 -1.09 -10.34
CA CYS A 156 9.96 -1.06 -9.79
C CYS A 156 11.01 -1.53 -10.81
N LEU A 157 10.74 -2.64 -11.50
CA LEU A 157 11.66 -3.17 -12.51
C LEU A 157 11.82 -2.21 -13.70
N LYS A 158 10.74 -1.57 -14.14
CA LYS A 158 10.80 -0.56 -15.20
C LYS A 158 11.52 0.71 -14.76
N LEU A 159 11.29 1.17 -13.53
CA LEU A 159 12.01 2.30 -12.94
C LEU A 159 13.51 2.01 -12.84
N ASN A 160 13.91 0.80 -12.45
CA ASN A 160 15.31 0.38 -12.46
C ASN A 160 15.92 0.48 -13.87
N ASN A 161 15.21 0.01 -14.90
CA ASN A 161 15.72 0.10 -16.28
C ASN A 161 15.84 1.55 -16.76
N PHE A 162 14.95 2.44 -16.32
CA PHE A 162 14.92 3.84 -16.70
C PHE A 162 15.97 4.69 -15.96
N GLU A 163 16.03 4.60 -14.63
CA GLU A 163 16.94 5.38 -13.78
C GLU A 163 18.31 4.72 -13.59
N ARG A 164 18.46 3.44 -13.95
CA ARG A 164 19.64 2.60 -13.68
C ARG A 164 20.07 2.57 -12.21
N ASP A 165 19.10 2.67 -11.31
CA ASP A 165 19.32 2.68 -9.87
C ASP A 165 18.92 1.35 -9.22
N SER A 166 19.93 0.69 -8.64
CA SER A 166 19.80 -0.59 -7.93
C SER A 166 18.77 -0.57 -6.80
N LEU A 167 18.46 0.59 -6.20
CA LEU A 167 17.46 0.69 -5.13
C LEU A 167 16.05 0.30 -5.62
N TYR A 168 15.71 0.61 -6.88
CA TYR A 168 14.44 0.18 -7.47
C TYR A 168 14.41 -1.33 -7.72
N LEU A 169 15.54 -1.91 -8.13
CA LEU A 169 15.65 -3.36 -8.32
C LEU A 169 15.46 -4.09 -6.98
N ILE A 170 16.19 -3.65 -5.94
CA ILE A 170 16.12 -4.23 -4.60
C ILE A 170 14.69 -4.09 -4.07
N SER A 171 14.07 -2.91 -4.22
CA SER A 171 12.65 -2.71 -3.86
C SER A 171 11.72 -3.69 -4.59
N GLY A 172 11.91 -3.90 -5.89
CA GLY A 172 11.11 -4.84 -6.68
C GLY A 172 11.26 -6.28 -6.20
N ILE A 173 12.47 -6.72 -5.86
CA ILE A 173 12.73 -8.05 -5.28
C ILE A 173 12.06 -8.16 -3.90
N LEU A 174 12.16 -7.13 -3.05
CA LEU A 174 11.51 -7.14 -1.75
C LEU A 174 9.99 -7.24 -1.84
N PHE A 175 9.36 -6.64 -2.87
CA PHE A 175 7.94 -6.85 -3.12
C PHE A 175 7.63 -8.29 -3.51
N ILE A 176 8.44 -8.93 -4.35
CA ILE A 176 8.24 -10.35 -4.72
C ILE A 176 8.32 -11.24 -3.47
N VAL A 177 9.38 -11.10 -2.66
CA VAL A 177 9.52 -11.87 -1.42
C VAL A 177 8.44 -11.48 -0.39
N GLY A 178 8.00 -10.21 -0.45
CA GLY A 178 6.94 -9.64 0.38
C GLY A 178 5.59 -10.35 0.28
N ILE A 179 5.32 -11.04 -0.83
CA ILE A 179 4.14 -11.88 -0.98
C ILE A 179 4.11 -12.99 0.08
N PHE A 180 5.27 -13.56 0.40
CA PHE A 180 5.39 -14.62 1.42
C PHE A 180 5.62 -14.04 2.82
N ILE A 181 6.31 -12.90 2.90
CA ILE A 181 6.70 -12.27 4.16
C ILE A 181 6.20 -10.82 4.15
N PRO A 182 4.98 -10.54 4.67
CA PRO A 182 4.33 -9.23 4.55
C PRO A 182 5.15 -8.06 5.07
N ILE A 183 6.01 -8.27 6.08
CA ILE A 183 6.86 -7.21 6.63
C ILE A 183 7.90 -6.69 5.62
N LEU A 184 8.32 -7.51 4.66
CA LEU A 184 9.24 -7.07 3.60
C LEU A 184 8.58 -6.11 2.61
N ILE A 185 7.24 -6.09 2.51
CA ILE A 185 6.51 -5.12 1.69
C ILE A 185 6.77 -3.70 2.21
N VAL A 186 6.75 -3.52 3.53
CA VAL A 186 7.02 -2.21 4.16
C VAL A 186 8.44 -1.77 3.88
N VAL A 187 9.41 -2.68 3.99
CA VAL A 187 10.82 -2.39 3.67
C VAL A 187 10.98 -2.05 2.18
N GLY A 188 10.29 -2.74 1.28
CA GLY A 188 10.23 -2.41 -0.14
C GLY A 188 9.68 -1.01 -0.39
N LEU A 189 8.57 -0.63 0.25
CA LEU A 189 8.01 0.73 0.15
C LEU A 189 9.00 1.80 0.61
N ILE A 190 9.75 1.55 1.71
CA ILE A 190 10.79 2.46 2.21
C ILE A 190 11.91 2.62 1.18
N LEU A 191 12.42 1.52 0.63
CA LEU A 191 13.48 1.58 -0.39
C LEU A 191 13.02 2.32 -1.64
N MET A 192 11.78 2.07 -2.09
CA MET A 192 11.21 2.80 -3.22
C MET A 192 11.10 4.30 -2.93
N TYR A 193 10.69 4.68 -1.72
CA TYR A 193 10.62 6.07 -1.29
C TYR A 193 11.99 6.75 -1.31
N LEU A 194 13.04 6.06 -0.86
CA LEU A 194 14.42 6.56 -0.91
C LEU A 194 14.94 6.68 -2.34
N ALA A 195 14.70 5.67 -3.18
CA ALA A 195 15.09 5.68 -4.59
C ALA A 195 14.45 6.86 -5.35
N LEU A 196 13.17 7.12 -5.13
CA LEU A 196 12.47 8.29 -5.67
C LEU A 196 13.09 9.61 -5.19
N GLY A 197 13.52 9.68 -3.94
CA GLY A 197 14.23 10.84 -3.41
C GLY A 197 15.55 11.12 -4.13
N ASP A 198 16.33 10.06 -4.42
CA ASP A 198 17.60 10.21 -5.13
C ASP A 198 17.40 10.58 -6.60
N SER A 199 16.43 9.97 -7.29
CA SER A 199 16.06 10.33 -8.67
C SER A 199 15.66 11.80 -8.78
N ILE A 200 14.84 12.33 -7.87
CA ILE A 200 14.49 13.76 -7.83
C ILE A 200 15.75 14.63 -7.74
N ARG A 201 16.69 14.26 -6.87
CA ARG A 201 17.93 15.00 -6.66
C ARG A 201 18.81 14.99 -7.90
N ARG A 202 18.94 13.84 -8.57
CA ARG A 202 19.71 13.69 -9.82
C ARG A 202 19.14 14.58 -10.93
N HIS A 203 17.84 14.51 -11.18
CA HIS A 203 17.20 15.32 -12.22
C HIS A 203 17.26 16.82 -11.94
N ALA A 204 17.17 17.24 -10.66
CA ALA A 204 17.32 18.64 -10.28
C ALA A 204 18.76 19.18 -10.47
N LEU A 205 19.78 18.33 -10.37
CA LEU A 205 21.17 18.70 -10.62
C LEU A 205 21.45 18.88 -12.11
N THR A 206 20.93 17.98 -12.96
CA THR A 206 21.08 18.05 -14.42
C THR A 206 20.42 19.30 -15.02
N GLN A 207 19.39 19.87 -14.39
CA GLN A 207 18.78 21.13 -14.83
C GLN A 207 19.63 22.38 -14.52
N ARG A 208 20.58 22.28 -13.58
CA ARG A 208 21.42 23.42 -13.18
C ARG A 208 22.74 23.53 -13.97
N THR A 209 23.10 22.49 -14.72
CA THR A 209 24.29 22.42 -15.58
C THR A 209 23.93 22.66 -17.03
#